data_AF-A0A9X0K8W3-F1
#
_entry.id   AF-A0A9X0K8W3-F1
#
_cell.length_a   1.000
_cell.length_b   1.000
_cell.length_c   1.000
_cell.angle_alpha   90.00
_cell.angle_beta   90.00
_cell.angle_gamma   90.00
#
_symmetry.space_group_name_H-M   'P 1'
#
loop_
_entity.id
_entity.type
_entity.pdbx_description
1 polymer ?
#
loop_
_entity_poly.entity_id
_entity_poly.type
_entity_poly.pdbx_seq_one_letter_code
_entity_poly.pdbx_strand_id
1 'polypeptide(L)'
;MNIIEQLYDEIHSPKITPHDLLRNVKLDNYLSIDFKYQDNFLIATSTCLVDKKIATFTYSFQNDKLISLKSIYDGEENEVYNRDEEIQRYYKKAKNLIYSESTAVV
;
A
#
# COMPACT_ATOMS: atom_id res chain seq x y z
N MET A 1 -17.76 7.79 -0.80
CA MET A 1 -17.26 6.55 -0.17
C MET A 1 -17.21 6.79 1.33
N ASN A 2 -17.90 5.94 2.09
CA ASN A 2 -18.10 6.06 3.53
C ASN A 2 -16.79 5.68 4.28
N ILE A 3 -16.47 6.32 5.40
CA ILE A 3 -15.29 6.00 6.22
C ILE A 3 -15.31 4.53 6.68
N ILE A 4 -16.50 3.97 6.93
CA ILE A 4 -16.66 2.55 7.26
C ILE A 4 -16.29 1.65 6.07
N GLU A 5 -16.68 2.02 4.86
CA GLU A 5 -16.28 1.30 3.64
C GLU A 5 -14.77 1.36 3.45
N GLN A 6 -14.15 2.53 3.66
CA GLN A 6 -12.69 2.68 3.57
C GLN A 6 -11.97 1.80 4.58
N LEU A 7 -12.43 1.76 5.84
CA LEU A 7 -11.87 0.88 6.85
C LEU A 7 -12.03 -0.61 6.46
N TYR A 8 -13.21 -0.98 5.98
CA TYR A 8 -13.48 -2.34 5.51
C TYR A 8 -12.53 -2.73 4.36
N ASP A 9 -12.34 -1.82 3.40
CA ASP A 9 -11.42 -2.02 2.28
C ASP A 9 -9.97 -2.16 2.75
N GLU A 10 -9.51 -1.35 3.71
CA GLU A 10 -8.17 -1.52 4.26
C GLU A 10 -7.95 -2.92 4.87
N ILE A 11 -8.95 -3.43 5.58
CA ILE A 11 -8.86 -4.72 6.29
C ILE A 11 -8.93 -5.89 5.28
N HIS A 12 -9.81 -5.80 4.28
CA HIS A 12 -10.19 -6.95 3.47
C HIS A 12 -9.65 -6.92 2.04
N SER A 13 -9.52 -5.74 1.42
CA SER A 13 -9.10 -5.61 0.03
C SER A 13 -7.60 -5.82 -0.14
N PRO A 14 -7.14 -6.49 -1.22
CA PRO A 14 -5.72 -6.63 -1.51
C PRO A 14 -5.03 -5.29 -1.87
N LYS A 15 -5.79 -4.28 -2.32
CA LYS A 15 -5.36 -3.00 -2.93
C LYS A 15 -4.62 -3.13 -4.24
N ILE A 16 -3.52 -3.86 -4.21
CA ILE A 16 -2.71 -4.22 -5.38
C ILE A 16 -2.27 -5.66 -5.16
N THR A 17 -2.18 -6.41 -6.25
CA THR A 17 -1.75 -7.81 -6.23
C THR A 17 -0.39 -7.95 -6.92
N PRO A 18 0.36 -9.02 -6.63
CA PRO A 18 1.57 -9.36 -7.39
C PRO A 18 1.33 -9.43 -8.91
N HIS A 19 0.15 -9.91 -9.33
CA HIS A 19 -0.24 -9.96 -10.73
C HIS A 19 -0.39 -8.57 -11.38
N ASP A 20 -0.86 -7.58 -10.61
CA ASP A 20 -0.97 -6.21 -11.09
C ASP A 20 0.43 -5.63 -11.40
N LEU A 21 1.42 -5.96 -10.56
CA LEU A 21 2.80 -5.49 -10.75
C LEU A 21 3.46 -6.07 -12.01
N LEU A 22 3.18 -7.32 -12.36
CA LEU A 22 3.69 -7.93 -13.59
C LEU A 22 3.23 -7.20 -14.85
N ARG A 23 2.05 -6.55 -14.82
CA ARG A 23 1.58 -5.76 -15.96
C ARG A 23 2.43 -4.52 -16.20
N ASN A 24 3.04 -3.96 -15.14
CA ASN A 24 3.86 -2.75 -15.23
C ASN A 24 5.17 -2.98 -15.99
N VAL A 25 5.67 -4.22 -16.07
CA VAL A 25 6.88 -4.56 -16.85
C VAL A 25 6.73 -4.21 -18.33
N LYS A 26 5.50 -4.06 -18.82
CA LYS A 26 5.21 -3.65 -20.20
C LYS A 26 5.36 -2.14 -20.44
N LEU A 27 5.58 -1.34 -19.39
CA LEU A 27 5.75 0.11 -19.49
C LEU A 27 7.20 0.43 -19.87
N ASP A 28 7.39 1.38 -20.78
CA ASP A 28 8.72 1.74 -21.32
C ASP A 28 9.70 2.23 -20.25
N ASN A 29 9.19 2.77 -19.14
CA ASN A 29 10.00 3.26 -18.04
C ASN A 29 10.28 2.19 -16.96
N TYR A 30 9.71 1.00 -17.07
CA TYR A 30 9.99 -0.10 -16.14
C TYR A 30 11.26 -0.85 -16.55
N LEU A 31 12.12 -1.15 -15.58
CA LEU A 31 13.40 -1.81 -15.81
C LEU A 31 13.36 -3.28 -15.40
N SER A 32 12.85 -3.57 -14.22
CA SER A 32 12.73 -4.95 -13.73
C SER A 32 11.66 -5.09 -12.66
N ILE A 33 11.24 -6.33 -12.45
CA ILE A 33 10.52 -6.75 -11.26
C ILE A 33 11.04 -8.10 -10.80
N ASP A 34 11.37 -8.21 -9.53
CA ASP A 34 11.89 -9.40 -8.90
C ASP A 34 10.97 -9.83 -7.76
N PHE A 35 10.74 -11.13 -7.64
CA PHE A 35 9.91 -11.69 -6.57
C PHE A 35 10.74 -12.63 -5.70
N LYS A 36 10.59 -12.49 -4.38
CA LYS A 36 11.21 -13.35 -3.38
C LYS A 36 10.18 -13.68 -2.31
N TYR A 37 10.09 -14.95 -1.93
CA TYR A 37 9.31 -15.35 -0.77
C TYR A 37 10.22 -15.54 0.44
N GLN A 38 9.89 -14.91 1.58
CA GLN A 38 10.66 -14.99 2.82
C GLN A 38 9.76 -14.70 4.03
N ASP A 39 9.92 -15.44 5.13
CA ASP A 39 9.25 -15.18 6.42
C ASP A 39 7.72 -15.06 6.33
N ASN A 40 7.09 -15.85 5.45
CA ASN A 40 5.65 -15.80 5.15
C ASN A 40 5.17 -14.53 4.42
N PHE A 41 6.10 -13.80 3.80
CA PHE A 41 5.83 -12.67 2.92
C PHE A 41 6.29 -12.96 1.50
N LEU A 42 5.50 -12.52 0.53
CA LEU A 42 5.96 -12.35 -0.84
C LEU A 42 6.46 -10.92 -1.00
N ILE A 43 7.76 -10.76 -1.23
CA ILE A 43 8.41 -9.48 -1.47
C ILE A 43 8.53 -9.30 -2.98
N ALA A 44 8.03 -8.19 -3.50
CA ALA A 44 8.27 -7.78 -4.87
C ALA A 44 9.13 -6.52 -4.87
N THR A 45 10.19 -6.51 -5.66
CA THR A 45 11.04 -5.34 -5.86
C THR A 45 10.93 -4.93 -7.30
N SER A 46 10.42 -3.74 -7.54
CA SER A 46 10.31 -3.15 -8.87
C SER A 46 11.33 -2.04 -9.02
N THR A 47 11.98 -1.98 -10.18
CA THR A 47 12.89 -0.90 -10.54
C THR A 47 12.39 -0.21 -11.79
N CYS A 48 12.31 1.11 -11.80
CA CYS A 48 11.84 1.91 -12.93
C CYS A 48 12.55 3.26 -13.02
N LEU A 49 12.35 3.96 -14.13
CA LEU A 49 12.83 5.32 -14.37
C LEU A 49 11.71 6.32 -14.05
N VAL A 50 12.03 7.24 -13.14
CA VAL A 50 11.22 8.42 -12.80
C VAL A 50 12.12 9.64 -13.03
N ASP A 51 11.72 10.55 -13.92
CA ASP A 51 12.51 11.73 -14.32
C ASP A 51 13.98 11.42 -14.68
N LYS A 52 14.18 10.31 -15.41
CA LYS A 52 15.50 9.77 -15.83
C LYS A 52 16.39 9.30 -14.67
N LYS A 53 15.87 9.22 -13.45
CA LYS A 53 16.53 8.62 -12.28
C LYS A 53 15.93 7.26 -11.98
N ILE A 54 16.75 6.37 -11.41
CA ILE A 54 16.29 5.05 -10.98
C ILE A 54 15.50 5.21 -9.68
N ALA A 55 14.29 4.67 -9.67
CA ALA A 55 13.46 4.49 -8.50
C ALA A 55 13.28 3.00 -8.24
N THR A 56 13.34 2.60 -6.97
CA THR A 56 13.07 1.23 -6.54
C THR A 56 11.88 1.21 -5.60
N PHE A 57 10.92 0.33 -5.86
CA PHE A 57 9.75 0.14 -5.03
C PHE A 57 9.76 -1.27 -4.47
N THR A 58 9.67 -1.39 -3.15
CA THR A 58 9.65 -2.66 -2.43
C THR A 58 8.28 -2.86 -1.81
N TYR A 59 7.57 -3.87 -2.31
CA TYR A 59 6.24 -4.27 -1.88
C TYR A 59 6.36 -5.52 -1.00
N SER A 60 5.70 -5.51 0.16
CA SER A 60 5.59 -6.71 1.00
C SER A 60 4.15 -7.18 1.00
N PHE A 61 3.90 -8.42 0.58
CA PHE A 61 2.57 -9.02 0.53
C PHE A 61 2.44 -10.16 1.52
N GLN A 62 1.26 -10.29 2.14
CA GLN A 62 0.88 -11.43 2.95
C GLN A 62 -0.59 -11.77 2.67
N ASN A 63 -0.87 -13.06 2.42
CA ASN A 63 -2.21 -13.55 2.04
C ASN A 63 -2.83 -12.74 0.89
N ASP A 64 -2.06 -12.47 -0.17
CA ASP A 64 -2.40 -11.64 -1.34
C ASP A 64 -2.74 -10.18 -1.07
N LYS A 65 -2.47 -9.67 0.14
CA LYS A 65 -2.70 -8.27 0.49
C LYS A 65 -1.39 -7.51 0.67
N LEU A 66 -1.30 -6.30 0.16
CA LEU A 66 -0.13 -5.42 0.31
C LEU A 66 0.05 -4.93 1.75
N ILE A 67 0.98 -5.46 2.52
CA ILE A 67 1.21 -5.03 3.91
C ILE A 67 1.97 -3.71 3.98
N SER A 68 3.01 -3.54 3.15
CA SER A 68 3.79 -2.32 3.12
C SER A 68 4.35 -2.04 1.72
N LEU A 69 4.58 -0.76 1.44
CA LEU A 69 5.28 -0.28 0.26
C LEU A 69 6.29 0.78 0.66
N LYS A 70 7.53 0.57 0.25
CA LYS A 70 8.61 1.53 0.39
C LYS A 70 9.14 1.92 -0.97
N SER A 71 9.58 3.16 -1.11
CA SER A 71 10.26 3.65 -2.30
C SER A 71 11.63 4.17 -1.94
N ILE A 72 12.63 3.86 -2.77
CA ILE A 72 13.92 4.52 -2.77
C ILE A 72 13.99 5.33 -4.05
N TYR A 73 14.09 6.65 -3.91
CA TYR A 73 14.23 7.58 -5.03
C TYR A 73 15.26 8.63 -4.66
N ASP A 74 16.23 8.86 -5.54
CA ASP A 74 17.33 9.81 -5.31
C ASP A 74 18.14 9.55 -4.02
N GLY A 75 18.22 8.28 -3.59
CA GLY A 75 18.90 7.88 -2.36
C GLY A 75 18.06 8.03 -1.09
N GLU A 76 16.85 8.58 -1.18
CA GLU A 76 15.93 8.73 -0.05
C GLU A 76 14.95 7.56 0.01
N GLU A 77 14.93 6.87 1.15
CA GLU A 77 13.90 5.87 1.45
C GLU A 77 12.67 6.56 2.04
N ASN A 78 11.50 6.29 1.47
CA ASN A 78 10.21 6.77 1.93
C ASN A 78 9.25 5.60 2.12
N GLU A 79 8.50 5.60 3.22
CA GLU A 79 7.36 4.70 3.37
C GLU A 79 6.16 5.29 2.62
N VAL A 80 5.74 4.62 1.56
CA VAL A 80 4.62 5.05 0.71
C VAL A 80 3.31 4.54 1.27
N TYR A 81 3.34 3.36 1.91
CA TYR A 81 2.15 2.73 2.46
C TYR A 81 2.49 1.74 3.56
N ASN A 82 1.66 1.74 4.60
CA ASN A 82 1.67 0.77 5.68
C ASN A 82 0.21 0.41 6.04
N ARG A 83 -0.17 -0.85 5.87
CA ARG A 83 -1.57 -1.28 6.08
C ARG A 83 -2.03 -1.07 7.52
N ASP A 84 -1.18 -1.36 8.51
CA ASP A 84 -1.57 -1.23 9.91
C ASP A 84 -1.81 0.23 10.28
N GLU A 85 -0.97 1.14 9.78
CA GLU A 85 -1.16 2.57 9.99
C GLU A 85 -2.44 3.10 9.35
N GLU A 86 -2.74 2.67 8.12
CA GLU A 86 -3.96 3.08 7.42
C GLU A 86 -5.22 2.53 8.09
N ILE A 87 -5.22 1.26 8.55
CA ILE A 87 -6.31 0.70 9.35
C ILE A 87 -6.52 1.54 10.62
N GLN A 88 -5.46 1.87 11.36
CA GLN A 88 -5.57 2.68 12.57
C GLN A 88 -6.08 4.09 12.28
N ARG A 89 -5.66 4.67 11.15
CA ARG A 89 -6.11 6.00 10.70
C ARG A 89 -7.61 6.00 10.40
N TYR A 90 -8.12 5.05 9.62
CA TYR A 90 -9.55 4.98 9.33
C TYR A 90 -10.38 4.56 10.54
N TYR A 91 -9.85 3.70 11.41
CA TYR A 91 -10.48 3.36 12.67
C TYR A 91 -10.70 4.60 13.55
N LYS A 92 -9.67 5.45 13.72
CA LYS A 92 -9.80 6.72 14.46
C LYS A 92 -10.84 7.66 13.83
N LYS A 93 -10.87 7.76 12.50
CA LYS A 93 -11.89 8.56 11.79
C LYS A 93 -13.31 8.03 12.02
N ALA A 94 -13.51 6.72 11.88
CA ALA A 94 -14.79 6.05 12.10
C ALA A 94 -15.27 6.26 13.54
N LYS A 95 -14.36 6.07 14.50
CA LYS A 95 -14.60 6.32 15.92
C LYS A 95 -15.11 7.74 16.14
N ASN A 96 -14.37 8.74 15.67
CA ASN A 96 -14.74 10.15 15.85
C ASN A 96 -16.11 10.49 15.23
N LEU A 97 -16.44 9.90 14.07
CA LEU A 97 -17.75 10.09 13.43
C LEU A 97 -18.88 9.63 14.36
N ILE A 98 -18.79 8.40 14.86
CA ILE A 98 -19.79 7.79 15.75
C ILE A 98 -19.98 8.59 17.05
N TYR A 99 -18.88 9.05 17.66
CA TYR A 99 -18.96 9.86 18.88
C TYR A 99 -19.49 11.28 18.62
N SER A 100 -19.17 11.89 17.49
CA SER A 100 -19.68 13.23 17.13
C SER A 100 -21.20 13.23 16.90
N GLU A 101 -21.73 12.16 16.31
CA GLU A 101 -23.17 11.97 16.13
C GLU A 101 -23.88 11.74 17.47
N SER A 102 -23.26 11.06 18.43
CA SER A 102 -23.83 10.91 19.79
C SER A 102 -23.92 12.22 20.58
N THR A 103 -23.05 13.19 20.32
CA THR A 103 -23.04 14.48 21.04
C THR A 103 -23.97 15.54 20.45
N ALA A 104 -24.49 15.34 19.24
CA ALA A 104 -25.38 16.31 18.55
C ALA A 104 -26.88 16.08 18.83
N VAL A 105 -27.24 15.08 19.64
CA VAL A 105 -28.63 14.69 19.98
C VAL A 105 -29.03 15.14 21.40
N VAL A 106 -28.37 16.16 21.96
CA VAL A 106 -28.72 16.75 23.27
C VAL A 106 -29.17 18.19 23.12
#